data_AF-A0A2S5KKJ5-F1
#
_entry.id   AF-A0A2S5KKJ5-F1
#
_cell.length_a   1.000
_cell.length_b   1.000
_cell.length_c   1.000
_cell.angle_alpha   90.00
_cell.angle_beta   90.00
_cell.angle_gamma   90.00
#
_symmetry.space_group_name_H-M   'P 1'
#
loop_
_entity.id
_entity.type
_entity.pdbx_description
1 polymer ?
#
loop_
_entity_poly.entity_id
_entity_poly.type
_entity_poly.pdbx_seq_one_letter_code
_entity_poly.pdbx_strand_id
1 'polypeptide(L)' 'ISNWRIGPITEGMITTLEISMASLVFAVIIGLFIGLGRISRNLAIRQLCITYIEIIRGTPLLVQIFIFY' A
#
# COMPACT_ATOMS: atom_id res chain seq x y z
N ILE A 1 -14.73 -8.65 37.37
CA ILE A 1 -13.89 -9.11 36.23
C ILE A 1 -14.06 -8.11 35.07
N SER A 2 -13.79 -6.85 35.39
CA SER A 2 -14.00 -5.66 34.55
C SER A 2 -12.76 -4.81 34.77
N ASN A 3 -12.21 -4.25 33.68
CA ASN A 3 -10.95 -3.49 33.61
C ASN A 3 -9.69 -4.29 33.25
N TRP A 4 -9.76 -5.09 32.18
CA TRP A 4 -8.58 -5.22 31.31
C TRP A 4 -8.40 -3.87 30.60
N ARG A 5 -7.60 -2.96 31.17
CA ARG A 5 -7.10 -1.82 30.40
C ARG A 5 -6.16 -2.42 29.37
N ILE A 6 -6.71 -2.68 28.18
CA ILE A 6 -5.97 -3.03 26.98
C ILE A 6 -4.83 -2.01 26.92
N GLY A 7 -3.61 -2.45 27.22
CA GLY A 7 -2.48 -1.52 27.31
C GLY A 7 -2.27 -0.84 25.96
N PRO A 8 -1.60 0.33 25.92
CA PRO A 8 -1.35 1.07 24.68
C PRO A 8 -0.68 0.23 23.58
N ILE A 9 0.05 -0.83 23.96
CA ILE A 9 0.69 -1.78 23.04
C ILE A 9 -0.36 -2.64 22.32
N THR A 10 -1.37 -3.15 23.03
CA THR A 10 -2.40 -4.00 22.43
C THR A 10 -3.34 -3.19 21.54
N GLU A 11 -3.62 -1.93 21.92
CA GLU A 11 -4.36 -0.99 21.07
C GLU A 11 -3.58 -0.69 19.77
N GLY A 12 -2.30 -0.31 19.88
CA GLY A 12 -1.46 -0.07 18.70
C GLY A 12 -1.28 -1.31 17.80
N MET A 13 -1.24 -2.50 18.39
CA MET A 13 -1.21 -3.77 17.64
C MET A 13 -2.48 -3.95 16.81
N ILE A 14 -3.66 -3.74 17.40
CA ILE A 14 -4.94 -3.88 16.68
C ILE A 14 -5.01 -2.86 15.53
N THR A 15 -4.67 -1.59 15.79
CA THR A 15 -4.64 -0.55 14.75
C THR A 15 -3.67 -0.88 13.62
N THR A 16 -2.48 -1.40 13.94
CA THR A 16 -1.50 -1.82 12.92
C THR A 16 -2.05 -2.94 12.05
N LEU A 17 -2.72 -3.93 12.66
CA LEU A 17 -3.35 -5.03 11.94
C LEU A 17 -4.48 -4.55 11.03
N GLU A 18 -5.35 -3.67 11.53
CA GLU A 18 -6.46 -3.10 10.76
C GLU A 18 -5.95 -2.35 9.53
N ILE A 19 -4.99 -1.44 9.72
CA ILE A 19 -4.41 -0.65 8.62
C ILE A 19 -3.63 -1.54 7.65
N SER A 20 -2.89 -2.53 8.15
CA SER A 20 -2.11 -3.45 7.30
C SER A 20 -3.03 -4.31 6.43
N MET A 21 -4.11 -4.84 7.01
CA MET A 21 -5.08 -5.65 6.27
C MET A 21 -5.81 -4.84 5.21
N ALA A 22 -6.28 -3.64 5.56
CA ALA A 22 -6.93 -2.75 4.61
C ALA A 22 -5.98 -2.35 3.46
N SER A 23 -4.76 -1.91 3.79
CA SER A 23 -3.77 -1.50 2.80
C SER A 23 -3.32 -2.65 1.89
N LEU A 24 -3.20 -3.88 2.42
CA LEU A 24 -2.90 -5.07 1.63
C LEU A 24 -3.99 -5.34 0.57
N VAL A 25 -5.26 -5.25 0.94
CA VAL A 25 -6.38 -5.44 0.01
C VAL A 25 -6.29 -4.45 -1.15
N PHE A 26 -6.10 -3.15 -0.85
CA PHE A 26 -5.94 -2.14 -1.87
C PHE A 26 -4.68 -2.35 -2.73
N ALA A 27 -3.56 -2.69 -2.10
CA ALA A 27 -2.30 -2.94 -2.79
C ALA A 27 -2.41 -4.10 -3.79
N VAL A 28 -3.12 -5.18 -3.42
CA VAL A 28 -3.37 -6.31 -4.32
C VAL A 28 -4.24 -5.90 -5.50
N ILE A 29 -5.34 -5.18 -5.26
CA ILE A 29 -6.26 -4.74 -6.33
C ILE A 29 -5.52 -3.82 -7.30
N ILE A 30 -4.87 -2.77 -6.80
CA ILE A 30 -4.13 -1.81 -7.62
C ILE A 30 -2.96 -2.49 -8.33
N GLY A 31 -2.18 -3.30 -7.60
CA GLY A 31 -1.05 -4.04 -8.13
C GLY A 31 -1.45 -5.00 -9.25
N LEU A 32 -2.61 -5.65 -9.14
CA LEU A 32 -3.16 -6.52 -10.18
C LEU A 32 -3.44 -5.73 -11.46
N PHE A 33 -4.19 -4.63 -11.38
CA PHE A 33 -4.53 -3.82 -12.56
C PHE A 33 -3.28 -3.23 -13.24
N ILE A 34 -2.33 -2.72 -12.45
CA ILE A 34 -1.10 -2.14 -12.99
C ILE A 34 -0.18 -3.24 -13.56
N GLY A 35 -0.13 -4.40 -12.91
CA GLY A 35 0.59 -5.58 -13.41
C GLY A 35 0.04 -6.07 -14.75
N LEU A 36 -1.29 -6.11 -14.90
CA LEU A 36 -1.94 -6.43 -16.17
C LEU A 36 -1.64 -5.36 -17.23
N GLY A 37 -1.71 -4.08 -16.86
CA GLY A 37 -1.39 -2.95 -17.75
C GLY A 37 0.04 -3.00 -18.30
N ARG A 38 1.01 -3.51 -17.51
CA ARG A 38 2.40 -3.70 -17.95
C ARG A 38 2.55 -4.69 -19.11
N ILE A 39 1.66 -5.69 -19.23
CA ILE A 39 1.72 -6.70 -20.30
C ILE A 39 0.91 -6.25 -21.53
N SER A 40 0.22 -5.11 -21.45
CA SER A 40 -0.58 -4.57 -22.55
C SER A 40 0.25 -4.37 -23.82
N ARG A 41 -0.38 -4.66 -24.97
CA ARG A 41 0.19 -4.39 -26.31
C ARG A 41 0.27 -2.89 -26.60
N ASN A 42 -0.55 -2.07 -25.93
CA ASN A 42 -0.53 -0.63 -26.08
C ASN A 42 0.70 -0.04 -25.38
N LEU A 43 1.60 0.57 -26.16
CA LEU A 43 2.84 1.15 -25.68
C LEU A 43 2.61 2.23 -24.62
N ALA A 44 1.59 3.08 -24.77
CA ALA A 44 1.32 4.17 -23.83
C ALA A 44 0.91 3.63 -22.45
N ILE A 45 -0.03 2.69 -22.40
CA ILE A 45 -0.49 2.07 -21.16
C ILE A 45 0.66 1.32 -20.48
N ARG A 46 1.43 0.56 -21.26
CA ARG A 46 2.57 -0.18 -20.73
C ARG A 46 3.60 0.75 -20.09
N GLN A 47 3.96 1.85 -20.77
CA GLN A 47 4.95 2.80 -20.25
C GLN A 47 4.44 3.51 -19.00
N LEU A 48 3.17 3.94 -18.98
CA LEU A 48 2.55 4.54 -17.78
C LEU A 48 2.60 3.59 -16.58
N CYS A 49 2.24 2.31 -16.78
CA CYS A 49 2.31 1.31 -15.71
C CYS A 49 3.75 1.06 -15.23
N ILE A 50 4.72 1.00 -16.15
CA ILE A 50 6.14 0.83 -15.80
C ILE A 50 6.63 2.04 -14.99
N THR A 51 6.35 3.26 -15.45
CA THR A 51 6.74 4.48 -14.74
C THR A 51 6.15 4.53 -13.33
N TYR A 52 4.87 4.21 -13.17
CA TYR A 52 4.25 4.11 -11.84
C TYR A 52 4.98 3.11 -10.93
N ILE A 53 5.25 1.90 -11.44
CA ILE A 53 5.93 0.85 -10.66
C ILE A 53 7.33 1.31 -10.23
N GLU A 54 8.08 1.92 -11.15
CA GLU A 54 9.44 2.40 -10.88
C GLU A 54 9.45 3.52 -9.83
N ILE A 55 8.51 4.48 -9.89
CA ILE A 55 8.41 5.55 -8.89
C ILE A 55 8.09 4.98 -7.51
N ILE A 56 7.06 4.12 -7.41
CA ILE A 56 6.60 3.59 -6.12
C ILE A 56 7.64 2.65 -5.49
N ARG A 57 8.38 1.87 -6.28
CA ARG A 57 9.41 0.95 -5.78
C ARG A 57 10.79 1.60 -5.63
N GLY A 58 11.05 2.67 -6.37
CA GLY A 58 12.32 3.40 -6.35
C GLY A 58 12.38 4.52 -5.31
N THR A 59 11.23 4.95 -4.78
CA THR A 59 11.17 5.97 -3.72
C THR A 59 10.97 5.34 -2.34
N PRO A 60 11.66 5.83 -1.29
CA PRO A 60 11.44 5.34 0.07
C PRO A 60 10.00 5.60 0.54
N LEU A 61 9.37 4.62 1.20
CA LEU A 61 8.00 4.75 1.74
C LEU A 61 7.85 5.98 2.65
N LEU A 62 8.88 6.26 3.46
CA LEU A 62 8.91 7.41 4.34
C LEU A 62 8.80 8.74 3.56
N VAL A 63 9.47 8.86 2.40
CA VAL A 63 9.37 10.04 1.53
C VAL A 63 7.95 10.15 0.95
N GLN A 64 7.36 9.03 0.54
CA GLN A 64 5.98 9.03 0.04
C GLN A 64 5.03 9.56 1.13
N ILE A 65 5.12 9.05 2.36
CA ILE A 65 4.30 9.52 3.48
C ILE A 65 4.49 11.03 3.70
N PHE A 66 5.73 11.55 3.68
CA PHE A 66 5.98 12.99 3.84
C PHE A 66 5.41 13.87 2.71
N ILE A 67 5.23 13.34 1.50
CA ILE A 67 4.65 14.09 0.38
C ILE A 67 3.11 14.07 0.44
N PHE A 68 2.53 12.98 0.92
CA PHE A 68 1.08 12.77 0.94
C PHE A 68 0.40 13.16 2.26
N TYR A 69 1.16 13.25 3.36
CA TYR A 69 0.71 13.73 4.68
C TYR A 69 0.79 15.26 4.74
#